data_AF-A0A077ZKI6-F1
#
_entry.id   AF-A0A077ZKI6-F1
#
_cell.length_a   1.000
_cell.length_b   1.000
_cell.length_c   1.000
_cell.angle_alpha   90.00
_cell.angle_beta   90.00
_cell.angle_gamma   90.00
#
_symmetry.space_group_name_H-M   'P 1'
#
loop_
_entity.id
_entity.type
_entity.pdbx_description
1 polymer ?
#
loop_
_entity_poly.entity_id
_entity_poly.type
_entity_poly.pdbx_seq_one_letter_code
_entity_poly.pdbx_strand_id
1 'polypeptide(L)'
;MIHLDVAKAVGLHGSKESCRFTNFYDQQPSVSVRRVSFKIMSTDGLLSLNIEDAYAVPKLQLPTQTADMNTIARYFPFLRSVSVETDRHSDVCLLIRMDYQAAHAVFELKFDRKDHSGPRAILTPFGWYINCLLPYKLERP
;
A
#
# COMPACT_ATOMS: atom_id res chain seq x y z
N MET A 1 -0.29 -9.36 4.41
CA MET A 1 -0.47 -10.30 3.29
C MET A 1 0.56 -9.98 2.23
N ILE A 2 1.08 -10.97 1.52
CA ILE A 2 2.05 -10.80 0.45
C ILE A 2 1.57 -11.56 -0.81
N HIS A 3 1.87 -11.04 -2.00
CA HIS A 3 1.56 -11.75 -3.23
C HIS A 3 2.36 -13.05 -3.30
N LEU A 4 1.71 -14.15 -3.68
CA LEU A 4 2.31 -15.49 -3.64
C LEU A 4 3.55 -15.59 -4.54
N ASP A 5 3.56 -14.90 -5.68
CA ASP A 5 4.72 -14.94 -6.58
C ASP A 5 5.92 -14.18 -6.03
N VAL A 6 5.70 -13.08 -5.29
CA VAL A 6 6.76 -12.39 -4.56
C VAL A 6 7.28 -13.27 -3.43
N ALA A 7 6.38 -13.91 -2.69
CA ALA A 7 6.76 -14.85 -1.62
C ALA A 7 7.62 -16.00 -2.17
N LYS A 8 7.28 -16.57 -3.33
CA LYS A 8 8.10 -17.59 -4.00
C LYS A 8 9.45 -17.04 -4.46
N ALA A 9 9.45 -15.86 -5.08
CA ALA A 9 10.67 -15.24 -5.62
C ALA A 9 11.71 -14.96 -4.54
N VAL A 10 11.28 -14.61 -3.32
CA VAL A 10 12.17 -14.38 -2.17
C VAL A 10 12.34 -15.60 -1.27
N GLY A 11 11.89 -16.79 -1.71
CA GLY A 11 12.11 -18.05 -1.01
C GLY A 11 11.31 -18.23 0.28
N LEU A 12 10.17 -17.57 0.43
CA LEU A 12 9.31 -17.77 1.60
C LEU A 12 8.61 -19.12 1.53
N HIS A 13 8.71 -19.85 2.63
CA HIS A 13 8.10 -21.16 2.81
C HIS A 13 7.23 -21.17 4.07
N GLY A 14 6.27 -22.08 4.09
CA GLY A 14 5.38 -22.30 5.23
C GLY A 14 4.19 -23.18 4.88
N SER A 15 3.38 -23.46 5.89
CA SER A 15 2.20 -24.33 5.80
C SER A 15 1.23 -23.81 4.74
N LYS A 16 0.69 -24.73 3.93
CA LYS A 16 -0.46 -24.42 3.08
C LYS A 16 -1.72 -24.51 3.91
N GLU A 17 -2.58 -23.53 3.78
CA GLU A 17 -3.85 -23.44 4.51
C GLU A 17 -4.97 -23.03 3.55
N SER A 18 -6.21 -23.37 3.88
CA SER A 18 -7.39 -22.89 3.19
C SER A 18 -8.01 -21.77 4.02
N CYS A 19 -7.99 -20.53 3.51
CA CYS A 19 -8.48 -19.37 4.23
C CYS A 19 -9.61 -18.70 3.45
N ARG A 20 -10.67 -18.32 4.17
CA ARG A 20 -11.74 -17.48 3.63
C ARG A 20 -11.49 -16.04 4.06
N PHE A 21 -11.21 -15.18 3.09
CA PHE A 21 -11.18 -13.74 3.31
C PHE A 21 -12.58 -13.20 3.06
N THR A 22 -13.26 -12.73 4.09
CA THR A 22 -14.57 -12.13 3.96
C THR A 22 -14.41 -10.65 3.63
N ASN A 23 -15.10 -10.19 2.59
CA ASN A 23 -15.50 -8.80 2.47
C ASN A 23 -16.97 -8.71 2.93
N PHE A 24 -17.55 -7.51 3.00
CA PHE A 24 -18.95 -7.34 3.39
C PHE A 24 -19.96 -8.11 2.51
N TYR A 25 -19.54 -8.58 1.32
CA TYR A 25 -20.37 -9.32 0.36
C TYR A 25 -19.97 -10.79 0.41
N ASP A 26 -20.37 -11.45 1.49
CA ASP A 26 -19.94 -12.73 2.07
C ASP A 26 -19.87 -14.01 1.19
N GLN A 27 -19.49 -13.93 -0.10
CA GLN A 27 -19.49 -15.08 -1.03
C GLN A 27 -18.13 -15.33 -1.71
N GLN A 28 -17.00 -14.97 -1.09
CA GLN A 28 -15.72 -15.40 -1.65
C GLN A 28 -15.42 -16.87 -1.30
N PRO A 29 -15.04 -17.71 -2.30
CA PRO A 29 -14.59 -19.07 -2.04
C PRO A 29 -13.34 -19.05 -1.16
N SER A 30 -13.12 -20.14 -0.42
CA SER A 30 -11.86 -20.31 0.31
C SER A 30 -10.69 -20.29 -0.67
N VAL A 31 -9.66 -19.50 -0.36
CA VAL A 31 -8.45 -19.37 -1.15
C VAL A 31 -7.35 -20.21 -0.50
N SER A 32 -6.61 -20.97 -1.30
CA SER A 32 -5.40 -21.63 -0.83
C SER A 32 -4.30 -20.60 -0.63
N VAL A 33 -3.79 -20.51 0.59
CA VAL A 33 -2.76 -19.55 1.00
C VAL A 33 -1.59 -20.29 1.64
N ARG A 34 -0.49 -19.58 1.86
CA ARG A 34 0.58 -20.04 2.75
C ARG A 34 0.76 -19.10 3.91
N ARG A 35 0.92 -19.62 5.11
CA ARG A 35 1.36 -18.83 6.25
C ARG A 35 2.87 -18.68 6.18
N VAL A 36 3.36 -17.45 6.15
CA VAL A 36 4.78 -17.12 5.99
C VAL A 36 5.18 -16.04 6.99
N SER A 37 6.44 -16.09 7.39
CA SER A 37 7.07 -15.03 8.18
C SER A 37 8.28 -14.50 7.42
N PHE A 38 8.48 -13.19 7.45
CA PHE A 38 9.56 -12.56 6.70
C PHE A 38 9.97 -11.23 7.36
N LYS A 39 11.14 -10.74 6.99
CA LYS A 39 11.65 -9.44 7.44
C LYS A 39 11.50 -8.42 6.30
N ILE A 40 11.05 -7.22 6.65
CA ILE A 40 11.09 -6.05 5.78
C ILE A 40 12.03 -5.01 6.35
N MET A 41 12.67 -4.24 5.47
CA MET A 41 13.58 -3.16 5.82
C MET A 41 13.15 -1.86 5.16
N SER A 42 13.27 -0.75 5.88
CA SER A 42 13.03 0.58 5.34
C SER A 42 13.99 0.91 4.19
N THR A 43 13.62 1.91 3.41
CA THR A 43 14.42 2.37 2.26
C THR A 43 15.79 2.90 2.66
N ASP A 44 15.92 3.43 3.88
CA ASP A 44 17.19 3.88 4.48
C ASP A 44 17.96 2.78 5.23
N GLY A 45 17.36 1.58 5.40
CA GLY A 45 17.94 0.46 6.14
C GLY A 45 17.97 0.62 7.67
N LEU A 46 17.41 1.70 8.23
CA LEU A 46 17.45 1.97 9.68
C LEU A 46 16.37 1.22 10.46
N LEU A 47 15.26 0.86 9.81
CA LEU A 47 14.16 0.12 10.40
C LEU A 47 14.09 -1.27 9.79
N SER A 48 14.04 -2.28 10.67
CA SER A 48 13.82 -3.67 10.29
C SER A 48 12.64 -4.22 11.09
N LEU A 49 11.62 -4.74 10.40
CA LEU A 49 10.43 -5.32 11.01
C LEU A 49 10.30 -6.79 10.62
N ASN A 50 10.09 -7.65 11.63
CA ASN A 50 9.69 -9.03 11.40
C ASN A 50 8.17 -9.06 11.28
N ILE A 51 7.68 -9.47 10.11
CA ILE A 51 6.26 -9.76 9.88
C ILE A 51 6.07 -11.24 10.12
N GLU A 52 5.29 -11.55 11.15
CA GLU A 52 4.94 -12.91 11.52
C GLU A 52 3.52 -13.23 11.02
N ASP A 53 3.30 -14.50 10.68
CA ASP A 53 1.98 -15.04 10.38
C ASP A 53 1.23 -14.31 9.26
N ALA A 54 1.97 -13.85 8.25
CA ALA A 54 1.39 -13.26 7.07
C ALA A 54 0.88 -14.34 6.10
N TYR A 55 -0.22 -14.04 5.41
CA TYR A 55 -0.69 -14.88 4.32
C TYR A 55 -0.04 -14.49 3.00
N ALA A 56 0.61 -15.45 2.35
CA ALA A 56 0.95 -15.40 0.94
C ALA A 56 -0.27 -15.83 0.12
N VAL A 57 -0.83 -14.88 -0.64
CA VAL A 57 -2.11 -15.04 -1.36
C VAL A 57 -1.91 -14.97 -2.87
N PRO A 58 -2.66 -15.74 -3.68
CA PRO A 58 -2.48 -15.78 -5.12
C PRO A 58 -2.86 -14.47 -5.83
N LYS A 59 -3.67 -13.61 -5.21
CA LYS A 59 -4.04 -12.30 -5.73
C LYS A 59 -4.38 -11.35 -4.58
N LEU A 60 -3.86 -10.13 -4.62
CA LEU A 60 -4.26 -9.05 -3.73
C LEU A 60 -5.29 -8.17 -4.47
N GLN A 61 -6.57 -8.51 -4.34
CA GLN A 61 -7.64 -7.74 -4.98
C GLN A 61 -7.89 -6.46 -4.18
N LEU A 62 -7.34 -5.35 -4.66
CA LEU A 62 -7.65 -4.02 -4.16
C LEU A 62 -8.42 -3.26 -5.25
N PRO A 63 -9.43 -2.43 -4.90
CA PRO A 63 -10.01 -1.51 -5.86
C PRO A 63 -8.95 -0.52 -6.33
N THR A 64 -8.47 -0.70 -7.57
CA THR A 64 -7.45 0.18 -8.16
C THR A 64 -8.11 1.16 -9.11
N GLN A 65 -7.83 2.44 -8.93
CA GLN A 65 -8.15 3.49 -9.89
C GLN A 65 -6.84 4.10 -10.37
N THR A 66 -6.67 4.22 -11.68
CA THR A 66 -5.54 4.94 -12.26
C THR A 66 -5.82 6.44 -12.18
N ALA A 67 -4.87 7.19 -11.64
CA ALA A 67 -4.94 8.64 -11.60
C ALA A 67 -3.72 9.25 -12.29
N ASP A 68 -3.93 10.29 -13.11
CA ASP A 68 -2.83 11.03 -13.71
C ASP A 68 -2.21 11.96 -12.68
N MET A 69 -1.03 11.59 -12.19
CA MET A 69 -0.28 12.39 -11.22
C MET A 69 0.10 13.76 -11.74
N ASN A 70 0.27 13.94 -13.06
CA ASN A 70 0.55 15.26 -13.63
C ASN A 70 -0.66 16.18 -13.49
N THR A 71 -1.86 15.65 -13.77
CA THR A 71 -3.11 16.38 -13.54
C THR A 71 -3.26 16.74 -12.07
N ILE A 72 -3.08 15.79 -11.14
CA ILE A 72 -3.18 16.08 -9.70
C ILE A 72 -2.15 17.14 -9.26
N ALA A 73 -0.90 17.05 -9.74
CA ALA A 73 0.17 17.99 -9.39
C ALA A 73 -0.02 19.41 -9.98
N ARG A 74 -0.95 19.62 -10.93
CA ARG A 74 -1.38 20.96 -11.36
C ARG A 74 -2.21 21.67 -10.30
N TYR A 75 -3.14 20.94 -9.68
CA TYR A 75 -4.00 21.47 -8.61
C TYR A 75 -3.29 21.52 -7.26
N PHE A 76 -2.33 20.61 -7.03
CA PHE A 76 -1.60 20.50 -5.79
C PHE A 76 -0.08 20.56 -6.04
N PRO A 77 0.49 21.77 -6.21
CA PRO A 77 1.91 21.94 -6.60
C PRO A 77 2.90 21.29 -5.63
N PHE A 78 2.57 21.17 -4.34
CA PHE A 78 3.44 20.54 -3.35
C PHE A 78 3.76 19.07 -3.67
N LEU A 79 2.86 18.38 -4.40
CA LEU A 79 3.05 16.98 -4.81
C LEU A 79 4.19 16.80 -5.83
N ARG A 80 4.66 17.86 -6.49
CA ARG A 80 5.82 17.78 -7.40
C ARG A 80 7.11 17.39 -6.68
N SER A 81 7.16 17.61 -5.37
CA SER A 81 8.30 17.24 -4.50
C SER A 81 8.15 15.85 -3.87
N VAL A 82 7.13 15.09 -4.26
CA VAL A 82 6.80 13.78 -3.69
C VAL A 82 7.10 12.72 -4.75
N SER A 83 8.12 11.90 -4.48
CA SER A 83 8.50 10.80 -5.37
C SER A 83 7.66 9.58 -5.07
N VAL A 84 6.55 9.41 -5.79
CA VAL A 84 5.74 8.19 -5.77
C VAL A 84 6.08 7.36 -7.00
N GLU A 85 6.41 6.08 -6.82
CA GLU A 85 6.53 5.16 -7.95
C GLU A 85 5.16 4.94 -8.58
N THR A 86 4.99 5.41 -9.82
CA THR A 86 3.74 5.29 -10.59
C THR A 86 3.87 4.37 -11.81
N ASP A 87 5.09 4.00 -12.18
CA ASP A 87 5.40 3.33 -13.45
C ASP A 87 4.93 1.87 -13.51
N ARG A 88 4.53 1.29 -12.38
CA ARG A 88 4.03 -0.09 -12.33
C ARG A 88 2.54 -0.08 -12.01
N HIS A 89 1.74 -0.37 -13.05
CA HIS A 89 0.34 -0.67 -12.90
C HIS A 89 0.12 -1.68 -11.75
N SER A 90 -0.47 -1.17 -10.68
CA SER A 90 -1.51 -1.78 -9.84
C SER A 90 -1.24 -3.08 -9.08
N ASP A 91 -0.09 -3.73 -9.16
CA ASP A 91 0.14 -4.93 -8.35
C ASP A 91 0.75 -4.57 -6.99
N VAL A 92 -0.13 -4.18 -6.06
CA VAL A 92 0.24 -4.14 -4.64
C VAL A 92 0.74 -5.53 -4.25
N CYS A 93 2.04 -5.62 -3.98
CA CYS A 93 2.70 -6.88 -3.66
C CYS A 93 2.62 -7.24 -2.18
N LEU A 94 2.42 -6.25 -1.31
CA LEU A 94 2.47 -6.39 0.14
C LEU A 94 1.45 -5.47 0.80
N LEU A 95 0.61 -6.04 1.65
CA LEU A 95 -0.26 -5.33 2.59
C LEU A 95 0.25 -5.53 4.01
N ILE A 96 0.67 -4.43 4.64
CA ILE A 96 1.10 -4.39 6.04
C ILE A 96 -0.09 -3.95 6.87
N ARG A 97 -0.42 -4.74 7.90
CA ARG A 97 -1.52 -4.41 8.81
C ARG A 97 -1.19 -3.17 9.65
N MET A 98 -2.22 -2.47 10.13
CA MET A 98 -2.07 -1.22 10.92
C MET A 98 -1.48 -1.43 12.32
N ASP A 99 -1.47 -2.66 12.84
CA ASP A 99 -0.84 -3.00 14.11
C ASP A 99 0.70 -3.03 14.03
N TYR A 100 1.28 -3.07 12.83
CA TYR A 100 2.71 -2.82 12.62
C TYR A 100 2.98 -1.30 12.60
N GLN A 101 2.76 -0.62 13.73
CA GLN A 101 2.78 0.85 13.83
C GLN A 101 4.06 1.48 13.27
N ALA A 102 5.22 0.86 13.52
CA ALA A 102 6.50 1.34 13.02
C ALA A 102 6.55 1.42 11.49
N ALA A 103 5.81 0.55 10.78
CA ALA A 103 5.72 0.60 9.31
C ALA A 103 4.94 1.82 8.79
N HIS A 104 4.07 2.37 9.63
CA HIS A 104 3.19 3.50 9.33
C HIS A 104 3.66 4.78 10.02
N ALA A 105 4.90 4.80 10.53
CA ALA A 105 5.48 5.99 11.13
C ALA A 105 5.49 7.14 10.10
N VAL A 106 5.09 8.33 10.53
CA VAL A 106 5.07 9.52 9.68
C VAL A 106 6.36 10.30 9.91
N PHE A 107 7.27 10.24 8.94
CA PHE A 107 8.52 11.00 8.97
C PHE A 107 8.33 12.43 8.45
N GLU A 108 7.46 12.60 7.46
CA GLU A 108 7.12 13.91 6.89
C GLU A 108 5.67 13.90 6.40
N LEU A 109 4.99 15.04 6.52
CA LEU A 109 3.63 15.25 6.05
C LEU A 109 3.58 16.54 5.21
N LYS A 110 3.21 16.42 3.94
CA LYS A 110 2.98 17.56 3.03
C LYS A 110 1.49 17.62 2.68
N PHE A 111 0.92 18.81 2.78
CA PHE A 111 -0.49 19.10 2.47
C PHE A 111 -0.68 20.59 2.22
N ASP A 112 -1.78 20.96 1.56
CA ASP A 112 -2.18 22.36 1.47
C ASP A 112 -2.81 22.81 2.79
N ARG A 113 -2.22 23.81 3.44
CA ARG A 113 -2.73 24.36 4.71
C ARG A 113 -4.10 25.04 4.55
N LYS A 114 -4.47 25.46 3.34
CA LYS A 114 -5.74 26.12 3.04
C LYS A 114 -6.84 25.14 2.63
N ASP A 115 -6.47 23.94 2.17
CA ASP A 115 -7.42 22.90 1.78
C ASP A 115 -7.26 21.66 2.67
N HIS A 116 -8.03 21.62 3.75
CA HIS A 116 -8.04 20.48 4.67
C HIS A 116 -8.62 19.19 4.06
N SER A 117 -9.36 19.31 2.95
CA SER A 117 -9.94 18.20 2.19
C SER A 117 -9.06 17.71 1.04
N GLY A 118 -7.96 18.42 0.79
CA GLY A 118 -7.01 18.09 -0.26
C GLY A 118 -6.19 16.83 0.04
N PRO A 119 -5.40 16.37 -0.95
CA PRO A 119 -4.49 15.25 -0.78
C PRO A 119 -3.47 15.53 0.32
N ARG A 120 -2.99 14.45 0.93
CA ARG A 120 -1.90 14.46 1.90
C ARG A 120 -0.82 13.51 1.42
N ALA A 121 0.39 14.01 1.24
CA ALA A 121 1.55 13.18 1.00
C ALA A 121 2.23 12.88 2.33
N ILE A 122 2.46 11.59 2.59
CA ILE A 122 3.00 11.09 3.86
C ILE A 122 4.24 10.28 3.54
N LEU A 123 5.37 10.65 4.15
CA LEU A 123 6.62 9.89 4.09
C LEU A 123 6.63 8.89 5.23
N THR A 124 6.80 7.62 4.86
CA THR A 124 6.96 6.50 5.78
C THR A 124 8.36 5.90 5.66
N PRO A 125 8.75 4.95 6.53
CA PRO A 125 10.00 4.20 6.34
C PRO A 125 10.09 3.47 4.99
N PHE A 126 8.95 3.23 4.32
CA PHE A 126 8.88 2.52 3.03
C PHE A 126 8.65 3.47 1.84
N GLY A 127 8.79 4.78 2.04
CA GLY A 127 8.64 5.79 1.00
C GLY A 127 7.35 6.61 1.12
N TRP A 128 7.11 7.41 0.08
CA TRP A 128 5.96 8.30 0.01
C TRP A 128 4.70 7.57 -0.44
N TYR A 129 3.58 7.88 0.21
CA TYR A 129 2.26 7.60 -0.33
C TYR A 129 1.38 8.85 -0.27
N ILE A 130 0.38 8.90 -1.14
CA ILE A 130 -0.58 10.01 -1.21
C ILE A 130 -1.95 9.50 -0.78
N ASN A 131 -2.48 10.07 0.29
CA ASN A 131 -3.85 9.86 0.72
C ASN A 131 -4.74 10.94 0.10
N CYS A 132 -5.64 10.55 -0.80
CA CYS A 132 -6.56 11.45 -1.49
C CYS A 132 -7.93 10.79 -1.64
N LEU A 133 -9.00 11.56 -1.41
CA LEU A 133 -10.36 11.15 -1.77
C LEU A 133 -10.54 11.35 -3.27
N LEU A 134 -10.46 10.26 -4.05
CA LEU A 134 -10.84 10.26 -5.47
C LEU A 134 -12.36 9.98 -5.59
N PRO A 135 -13.09 10.60 -6.54
CA PRO A 135 -12.65 11.63 -7.48
C PRO A 135 -12.88 12.98 -6.83
N TYR A 136 -11.82 13.70 -6.45
CA TYR A 136 -11.99 15.12 -6.14
C TYR A 136 -12.58 15.72 -7.42
N LYS A 137 -13.82 16.23 -7.35
CA LYS A 137 -14.48 16.88 -8.47
C LYS A 137 -13.54 17.97 -8.96
N LEU A 138 -12.81 17.65 -10.03
CA LEU A 138 -11.90 18.56 -10.74
C LEU A 138 -12.67 19.63 -11.52
N GLU A 139 -13.97 19.78 -11.25
CA GLU A 139 -14.79 20.92 -11.60
C GLU A 139 -14.55 22.04 -10.58
N ARG A 140 -13.43 22.76 -10.72
CA ARG A 140 -13.39 24.17 -10.32
C ARG A 140 -13.08 25.00 -11.57
N PRO A 141 -13.83 26.10 -11.77
CA PRO A 141 -14.00 26.78 -13.05
C PRO A 141 -12.71 27.36 -13.63
#